data_AF-A0A7X5IGD6-F1
#
_entry.id   AF-A0A7X5IGD6-F1
#
_cell.length_a   1.000
_cell.length_b   1.000
_cell.length_c   1.000
_cell.angle_alpha   90.00
_cell.angle_beta   90.00
_cell.angle_gamma   90.00
#
_symmetry.space_group_name_H-M   'P 1'
#
loop_
_entity.id
_entity.type
_entity.pdbx_description
1 polymer ?
#
loop_
_entity_poly.entity_id
_entity_poly.type
_entity_poly.pdbx_seq_one_letter_code
_entity_poly.pdbx_strand_id
1 'polypeptide(L)'
;MIGENGPQTSSKTTWKNGKTERIDVENPAPGERPGQIHYHDSNNFKWYYDIENNYFYNQKTDVLAPKSIQKLLKDKKFMKGIQKALEILGE
;
A
#
# COMPACT_ATOMS: atom_id res chain seq x y z
N MET A 1 -11.18 12.62 0.52
CA MET A 1 -10.91 11.39 -0.27
C MET A 1 -9.44 11.01 -0.08
N ILE A 2 -9.12 9.73 0.13
CA ILE A 2 -7.71 9.31 0.31
C ILE A 2 -6.86 9.82 -0.86
N GLY A 3 -5.73 10.47 -0.59
CA GLY A 3 -4.82 10.97 -1.59
C GLY A 3 -5.08 12.41 -2.04
N GLU A 4 -6.17 13.07 -1.62
CA GLU A 4 -6.57 14.38 -2.17
C GLU A 4 -5.59 15.51 -1.84
N ASN A 5 -4.89 15.42 -0.71
CA ASN A 5 -3.89 16.39 -0.28
C ASN A 5 -2.47 16.05 -0.77
N GLY A 6 -2.29 14.86 -1.35
CA GLY A 6 -1.02 14.38 -1.88
C GLY A 6 -0.79 14.74 -3.36
N PRO A 7 0.47 14.75 -3.84
CA PRO A 7 0.77 14.96 -5.25
C PRO A 7 0.26 13.83 -6.16
N GLN A 8 0.02 14.16 -7.42
CA GLN A 8 -0.25 13.18 -8.46
C GLN A 8 0.94 12.22 -8.60
N THR A 9 0.70 10.92 -8.43
CA THR A 9 1.72 9.87 -8.44
C THR A 9 1.23 8.69 -9.27
N SER A 10 1.93 8.38 -10.37
CA SER A 10 1.56 7.24 -11.22
C SER A 10 1.79 5.90 -10.51
N SER A 11 3.01 5.68 -10.00
CA SER A 11 3.37 4.60 -9.08
C SER A 11 4.74 4.89 -8.47
N LYS A 12 4.89 4.66 -7.16
CA LYS A 12 6.17 4.85 -6.46
C LYS A 12 6.37 3.78 -5.41
N THR A 13 7.53 3.13 -5.44
CA THR A 13 7.92 2.16 -4.41
C THR A 13 8.44 2.88 -3.16
N THR A 14 7.88 2.58 -1.99
CA THR A 14 8.29 3.19 -0.70
C THR A 14 9.08 2.26 0.20
N TRP A 15 9.00 0.95 -0.06
CA TRP A 15 9.77 -0.09 0.58
C TRP A 15 9.96 -1.27 -0.38
N LYS A 16 11.11 -1.94 -0.31
CA LYS A 16 11.44 -3.07 -1.17
C LYS A 16 12.31 -4.08 -0.43
N ASN A 17 12.07 -5.36 -0.67
CA ASN A 17 12.89 -6.46 -0.21
C ASN A 17 13.15 -7.44 -1.36
N GLY A 18 14.41 -7.66 -1.70
CA GLY A 18 14.75 -8.51 -2.85
C GLY A 18 14.22 -7.97 -4.20
N LYS A 19 13.76 -8.88 -5.06
CA LYS A 19 13.43 -8.56 -6.46
C LYS A 19 11.98 -8.06 -6.65
N THR A 20 11.03 -8.77 -6.04
CA THR A 20 9.58 -8.63 -6.27
C THR A 20 8.86 -7.99 -5.10
N GLU A 21 9.25 -8.34 -3.87
CA GLU A 21 8.57 -7.95 -2.64
C GLU A 21 8.71 -6.43 -2.40
N ARG A 22 7.59 -5.70 -2.36
CA ARG A 22 7.62 -4.23 -2.25
C ARG A 22 6.27 -3.63 -1.83
N ILE A 23 6.32 -2.40 -1.34
CA ILE A 23 5.15 -1.54 -1.15
C ILE A 23 5.19 -0.45 -2.23
N ASP A 24 4.11 -0.33 -2.98
CA ASP A 24 3.91 0.69 -3.99
C ASP A 24 2.71 1.59 -3.60
N VAL A 25 2.81 2.88 -3.92
CA VAL A 25 1.74 3.87 -3.75
C VAL A 25 1.38 4.52 -5.08
N GLU A 26 0.08 4.74 -5.28
CA GLU A 26 -0.48 5.36 -6.48
C GLU A 26 -1.49 6.43 -6.07
N ASN A 27 -1.41 7.58 -6.74
CA ASN A 27 -2.34 8.69 -6.59
C ASN A 27 -2.57 9.36 -7.96
N PRO A 28 -3.21 8.67 -8.92
CA PRO A 28 -3.21 9.07 -10.32
C PRO A 28 -4.03 10.34 -10.61
N ALA A 29 -5.03 10.66 -9.77
CA ALA A 29 -5.89 11.83 -9.92
C ALA A 29 -6.37 12.31 -8.53
N PRO A 30 -5.52 13.05 -7.77
CA PRO A 30 -5.85 13.55 -6.44
C PRO A 30 -7.17 14.33 -6.43
N GLY A 31 -8.06 14.04 -5.47
CA GLY A 31 -9.38 14.68 -5.36
C GLY A 31 -10.47 14.15 -6.30
N GLU A 32 -10.10 13.34 -7.30
CA GLU A 32 -11.04 12.71 -8.24
C GLU A 32 -11.12 11.19 -8.05
N ARG A 33 -9.98 10.55 -7.76
CA ARG A 33 -9.87 9.11 -7.53
C ARG A 33 -9.08 8.83 -6.25
N PRO A 34 -9.56 7.93 -5.38
CA PRO A 34 -8.82 7.54 -4.18
C PRO A 34 -7.42 7.00 -4.51
N GLY A 35 -6.43 7.52 -3.80
CA GLY A 35 -5.10 6.96 -3.75
C GLY A 35 -5.11 5.55 -3.16
N GLN A 36 -4.08 4.78 -3.49
CA GLN A 36 -3.99 3.37 -3.12
C GLN A 36 -2.58 3.01 -2.70
N ILE A 37 -2.47 2.18 -1.66
CA ILE A 37 -1.24 1.52 -1.24
C ILE A 37 -1.43 0.03 -1.51
N HIS A 38 -0.43 -0.60 -2.12
CA HIS A 38 -0.45 -2.04 -2.35
C HIS A 38 0.90 -2.68 -2.05
N TYR A 39 0.84 -3.88 -1.50
CA TYR A 39 1.97 -4.74 -1.21
C TYR A 39 2.04 -5.86 -2.25
N HIS A 40 3.18 -5.98 -2.91
CA HIS A 40 3.53 -7.15 -3.71
C HIS A 40 4.36 -8.09 -2.86
N ASP A 41 3.96 -9.35 -2.75
CA ASP A 41 4.74 -10.36 -2.03
C ASP A 41 5.95 -10.87 -2.85
N SER A 42 6.71 -11.80 -2.27
CA SER A 42 7.87 -12.41 -2.94
C SER A 42 7.51 -13.19 -4.22
N ASN A 43 6.26 -13.64 -4.37
CA ASN A 43 5.73 -14.25 -5.58
C ASN A 43 5.09 -13.22 -6.53
N ASN A 44 5.24 -11.92 -6.23
CA ASN A 44 4.66 -10.79 -6.95
C ASN A 44 3.12 -10.75 -6.91
N PHE A 45 2.48 -11.46 -5.98
CA PHE A 45 1.04 -11.37 -5.77
C PHE A 45 0.71 -10.05 -5.07
N LYS A 46 -0.31 -9.35 -5.57
CA LYS A 46 -0.68 -8.00 -5.11
C LYS A 46 -1.78 -8.04 -4.05
N TRP A 47 -1.55 -7.35 -2.94
CA TRP A 47 -2.49 -7.13 -1.85
C TRP A 47 -2.73 -5.64 -1.67
N TYR A 48 -3.98 -5.23 -1.52
CA TYR A 48 -4.34 -3.84 -1.27
C TYR A 48 -4.33 -3.58 0.23
N TYR A 49 -3.85 -2.41 0.63
CA TYR A 49 -3.88 -1.98 2.01
C TYR A 49 -5.10 -1.12 2.26
N ASP A 50 -5.93 -1.55 3.21
CA ASP A 50 -7.03 -0.75 3.74
C ASP A 50 -6.45 0.21 4.79
N ILE A 51 -6.39 1.50 4.43
CA ILE A 51 -5.77 2.55 5.25
C ILE A 51 -6.57 2.80 6.53
N GLU A 52 -7.91 2.75 6.44
CA GLU A 52 -8.79 3.03 7.57
C GLU A 52 -8.77 1.90 8.60
N ASN A 53 -8.76 0.65 8.12
CA ASN A 53 -8.88 -0.53 8.98
C ASN A 53 -7.54 -1.23 9.26
N ASN A 54 -6.44 -0.78 8.63
CA ASN A 54 -5.09 -1.30 8.83
C ASN A 54 -4.97 -2.81 8.60
N TYR A 55 -5.38 -3.29 7.41
CA TYR A 55 -5.16 -4.67 6.98
C TYR A 55 -4.90 -4.77 5.48
N PHE A 56 -4.34 -5.90 5.05
CA PHE A 56 -4.22 -6.25 3.64
C PHE A 56 -5.37 -7.13 3.14
N TYR A 57 -5.81 -6.94 1.90
CA TYR A 57 -6.90 -7.73 1.31
C TYR A 57 -6.76 -7.84 -0.21
N ASN A 58 -7.52 -8.75 -0.82
CA ASN A 58 -7.66 -8.84 -2.26
C ASN A 58 -8.84 -7.99 -2.73
N GLN A 59 -8.58 -6.89 -3.43
CA GLN A 59 -9.61 -5.96 -3.92
C GLN A 59 -10.65 -6.59 -4.84
N LYS A 60 -10.37 -7.73 -5.48
CA LYS A 60 -11.34 -8.39 -6.37
C LYS A 60 -12.32 -9.30 -5.63
N THR A 61 -11.93 -9.82 -4.48
CA THR A 61 -12.70 -10.84 -3.75
C THR A 61 -13.09 -10.41 -2.34
N ASP A 62 -12.60 -9.26 -1.87
CA ASP A 62 -12.73 -8.73 -0.51
C ASP A 62 -12.30 -9.72 0.59
N VAL A 63 -11.39 -10.64 0.24
CA VAL A 63 -10.82 -11.61 1.18
C VAL A 63 -9.55 -11.03 1.78
N LEU A 64 -9.44 -11.14 3.11
CA LEU A 64 -8.24 -10.75 3.85
C LEU A 64 -7.00 -11.50 3.34
N ALA A 65 -5.88 -10.80 3.26
CA ALA A 65 -4.59 -11.41 3.00
C ALA A 65 -4.24 -12.44 4.09
N PRO A 66 -3.47 -13.50 3.76
CA PRO A 66 -3.03 -14.50 4.72
C PRO A 66 -2.40 -13.89 5.98
N LYS A 67 -2.51 -14.61 7.10
CA LYS A 67 -1.95 -14.17 8.40
C LYS A 67 -0.45 -13.81 8.34
N SER A 68 0.31 -14.45 7.47
CA SER A 68 1.73 -14.13 7.24
C SER A 68 1.92 -12.70 6.71
N ILE A 69 1.03 -12.22 5.84
CA ILE A 69 1.06 -10.88 5.27
C ILE A 69 0.58 -9.86 6.28
N GLN A 70 -0.50 -10.16 7.03
CA GLN A 70 -0.95 -9.26 8.10
C GLN A 70 0.11 -9.04 9.17
N LYS A 71 0.95 -10.05 9.44
CA LYS A 71 2.06 -9.93 10.40
C LYS A 71 3.13 -8.92 9.96
N LEU A 72 3.22 -8.56 8.67
CA LEU A 72 4.17 -7.55 8.19
C LEU A 72 3.89 -6.16 8.79
N LEU A 73 2.64 -5.88 9.18
CA LEU A 73 2.27 -4.63 9.87
C LEU A 73 2.92 -4.49 11.25
N LYS A 74 3.53 -5.55 11.77
CA LYS A 74 4.33 -5.51 13.02
C LYS A 74 5.82 -5.26 12.76
N ASP A 75 6.27 -5.37 11.52
CA ASP A 75 7.67 -5.10 11.17
C ASP A 75 7.92 -3.60 11.01
N LYS A 76 8.92 -3.09 11.75
CA LYS A 76 9.23 -1.66 11.79
C LYS A 76 9.71 -1.12 10.45
N LYS A 77 10.43 -1.90 9.64
CA LYS A 77 10.93 -1.45 8.34
C LYS A 77 9.81 -1.40 7.32
N PHE A 78 8.93 -2.40 7.35
CA PHE A 78 7.72 -2.47 6.54
C PHE A 78 6.79 -1.28 6.83
N MET A 79 6.50 -1.02 8.11
CA MET A 79 5.66 0.11 8.51
C MET A 79 6.25 1.48 8.15
N LYS A 80 7.58 1.63 8.13
CA LYS A 80 8.22 2.83 7.56
C LYS A 80 7.92 3.02 6.08
N GLY A 81 7.75 1.93 5.32
CA GLY A 81 7.29 1.96 3.94
C GLY A 81 5.85 2.45 3.80
N ILE A 82 4.96 1.93 4.66
CA ILE A 82 3.55 2.37 4.72
C ILE A 82 3.47 3.84 5.11
N GLN A 83 4.21 4.28 6.12
CA GLN A 83 4.24 5.68 6.54
C GLN A 83 4.67 6.63 5.40
N LYS A 84 5.74 6.29 4.68
CA LYS A 84 6.15 7.06 3.49
C LYS A 84 5.10 7.09 2.39
N ALA A 85 4.33 6.01 2.24
CA ALA A 85 3.24 5.96 1.27
C ALA A 85 2.08 6.85 1.69
N LEU A 86 1.71 6.86 2.98
CA LEU A 86 0.71 7.78 3.53
C LEU A 86 1.15 9.25 3.38
N GLU A 87 2.41 9.58 3.67
CA GLU A 87 2.97 10.92 3.43
C GLU A 87 2.85 11.36 1.96
N ILE A 88 3.01 10.43 1.01
CA ILE A 88 2.82 10.70 -0.43
C ILE A 88 1.33 10.92 -0.76
N LEU A 89 0.42 10.26 -0.07
CA LEU A 89 -1.02 10.49 -0.21
C LEU A 89 -1.50 11.75 0.51
N GLY A 90 -0.65 12.38 1.33
CA GLY A 90 -1.04 13.52 2.15
C GLY A 90 -1.95 13.14 3.32
N GLU A 91 -1.77 11.90 3.83
CA GLU A 91 -2.48 11.32 4.97
C GLU A 91 -1.64 11.36 6.26
#